data_AF-A0A7X3UEQ2-F1
#
_entry.id   AF-A0A7X3UEQ2-F1
#
_cell.length_a   1.000
_cell.length_b   1.000
_cell.length_c   1.000
_cell.angle_alpha   90.00
_cell.angle_beta   90.00
_cell.angle_gamma   90.00
#
_symmetry.space_group_name_H-M   'P 1'
#
loop_
_entity.id
_entity.type
_entity.pdbx_description
1 polymer ?
#
loop_
_entity_poly.entity_id
_entity_poly.type
_entity_poly.pdbx_seq_one_letter_code
_entity_poly.pdbx_strand_id
1 'polypeptide(L)'
;MTLSRFLLASVVLGVVAGVVAGGIGILTEDGAEPAPTPSPTATPAPQGETALAVAERFATAWAAGDTDAMYALLDSRTQTALPASDFAAAYASFREEAAVTGIDVSVSGEGAQDVTFHVRLKTSYFGVLEYATVVPFVSLREGFPRIAWTPAMMHPELAPGRQLRGDLRQGQRGTIYDRNGEPLAITLDVRMIGLDRSRVFDEETVTTAFVDFGFSEEQMAAAFASPLGQRQRVPLGVVPDSRVEDAARFVEAVPGAVLWFEVRRVHPLGPAAAHVVGYTREYTAEEIEERGRNIIIPGDRVGAVGIEAAMNAVLAGQTGARLEVVGGSEPIVLFERAYVPGQDVHTTLDASMLQAAHAGLAGLRGAAVVIDPRTNAILALNSSPSFDPNAFELGDQQALAEFTGNADDPLNDRATHGLYSAGSTFKLVTGA
;
A
#
# COMPACT_ATOMS: atom_id res chain seq x y z
N MET A 1 -24.48 3.48 30.65
CA MET A 1 -23.46 4.48 30.26
C MET A 1 -22.74 3.94 29.05
N THR A 2 -22.79 4.73 27.99
CA THR A 2 -22.46 4.46 26.59
C THR A 2 -20.97 4.20 26.37
N LEU A 3 -20.62 3.10 25.70
CA LEU A 3 -19.31 2.92 25.07
C LEU A 3 -19.44 2.74 23.56
N SER A 4 -18.44 3.28 22.90
CA SER A 4 -18.42 3.75 21.53
C SER A 4 -18.30 2.63 20.51
N ARG A 5 -18.97 2.84 19.38
CA ARG A 5 -18.98 2.00 18.19
C ARG A 5 -17.63 2.07 17.47
N PHE A 6 -17.12 0.90 17.07
CA PHE A 6 -16.03 0.75 16.10
C PHE A 6 -16.53 1.17 14.70
N LEU A 7 -15.78 2.05 14.04
CA LEU A 7 -15.94 2.36 12.62
C LEU A 7 -14.95 1.50 11.84
N LEU A 8 -15.46 0.48 11.14
CA LEU A 8 -14.78 -0.16 10.02
C LEU A 8 -14.78 0.82 8.85
N ALA A 9 -13.60 1.26 8.41
CA ALA A 9 -13.45 1.99 7.15
C ALA A 9 -13.19 0.98 6.02
N SER A 10 -14.27 0.57 5.35
CA SER A 10 -14.24 -0.21 4.11
C SER A 10 -13.85 0.71 2.96
N VAL A 11 -12.68 0.52 2.36
CA VAL A 11 -12.31 1.18 1.10
C VAL A 11 -12.88 0.37 -0.05
N VAL A 12 -14.04 0.79 -0.56
CA VAL A 12 -14.70 0.25 -1.75
C VAL A 12 -14.26 1.08 -2.96
N LEU A 13 -13.62 0.43 -3.92
CA LEU A 13 -13.33 0.93 -5.26
C LEU A 13 -14.63 0.95 -6.08
N GLY A 14 -15.05 2.11 -6.59
CA GLY A 14 -16.28 2.27 -7.37
C GLY A 14 -16.03 2.86 -8.75
N VAL A 15 -16.47 2.16 -9.80
CA VAL A 15 -16.54 2.59 -11.21
C VAL A 15 -18.02 2.68 -11.65
N VAL A 16 -18.40 3.88 -12.10
CA VAL A 16 -19.36 4.34 -13.14
C VAL A 16 -20.70 3.61 -13.44
N ALA A 17 -21.81 4.38 -13.36
CA ALA A 17 -22.93 4.53 -14.32
C ALA A 17 -23.90 5.61 -13.74
N GLY A 18 -24.46 6.65 -14.38
CA GLY A 18 -24.96 6.88 -15.74
C GLY A 18 -26.51 6.96 -15.73
N VAL A 19 -27.13 8.08 -16.20
CA VAL A 19 -28.56 8.37 -16.57
C VAL A 19 -28.99 9.75 -15.99
N VAL A 20 -29.24 10.87 -16.69
CA VAL A 20 -30.09 11.30 -17.84
C VAL A 20 -31.43 11.99 -17.45
N ALA A 21 -31.47 13.29 -17.76
CA ALA A 21 -32.57 14.17 -18.27
C ALA A 21 -33.78 14.66 -17.42
N GLY A 22 -34.10 15.94 -17.67
CA GLY A 22 -35.40 16.62 -17.52
C GLY A 22 -35.38 17.73 -16.46
N GLY A 23 -35.62 19.02 -16.73
CA GLY A 23 -36.29 19.70 -17.83
C GLY A 23 -37.39 20.63 -17.25
N ILE A 24 -37.47 21.86 -17.77
CA ILE A 24 -38.61 22.80 -17.67
C ILE A 24 -38.72 23.51 -16.30
N GLY A 25 -38.96 24.82 -16.16
CA GLY A 25 -39.29 25.92 -17.05
C GLY A 25 -39.72 27.08 -16.16
N ILE A 26 -39.21 28.29 -16.41
CA ILE A 26 -39.61 29.52 -15.71
C ILE A 26 -40.38 30.36 -16.72
N LEU A 27 -41.61 30.75 -16.39
CA LEU A 27 -42.33 31.91 -16.93
C LEU A 27 -43.41 32.25 -15.87
N THR A 28 -43.84 33.48 -15.56
CA THR A 28 -43.54 34.88 -15.92
C THR A 28 -44.51 35.68 -15.05
N GLU A 29 -44.15 36.89 -14.63
CA GLU A 29 -45.16 37.91 -14.31
C GLU A 29 -44.84 39.22 -15.03
N ASP A 30 -45.93 39.89 -15.35
CA ASP A 30 -46.18 40.88 -16.40
C ASP A 30 -45.62 42.28 -16.15
N GLY A 31 -45.38 42.98 -17.27
CA GLY A 31 -46.06 44.25 -17.53
C GLY A 31 -45.35 45.56 -17.18
N ALA A 32 -44.68 46.17 -18.16
CA ALA A 32 -44.85 47.57 -18.56
C ALA A 32 -43.90 47.94 -19.73
N GLU A 33 -44.45 48.57 -20.77
CA GLU A 33 -43.74 49.15 -21.93
C GLU A 33 -43.87 50.71 -21.89
N PRO A 34 -43.10 51.50 -22.67
CA PRO A 34 -41.72 51.90 -22.40
C PRO A 34 -41.56 53.44 -22.30
N ALA A 35 -40.40 53.89 -21.81
CA ALA A 35 -39.95 55.29 -21.92
C ALA A 35 -38.63 55.35 -22.74
N PRO A 36 -38.36 56.44 -23.47
CA PRO A 36 -37.44 56.44 -24.59
C PRO A 36 -35.97 56.25 -24.19
N THR A 37 -35.25 55.61 -25.10
CA THR A 37 -33.86 55.19 -25.05
C THR A 37 -32.90 56.36 -24.74
N PRO A 38 -32.13 56.34 -23.64
CA PRO A 38 -30.84 56.99 -23.63
C PRO A 38 -29.85 56.12 -24.42
N SER A 39 -29.10 56.75 -25.33
CA SER A 39 -27.99 56.12 -26.04
C SER A 39 -27.07 55.39 -25.06
N PRO A 40 -26.62 54.16 -25.36
CA PRO A 40 -25.66 53.48 -24.50
C PRO A 40 -24.36 54.27 -24.51
N THR A 41 -24.02 54.87 -23.36
CA THR A 41 -22.64 55.11 -22.99
C THR A 41 -21.91 53.78 -23.20
N ALA A 42 -20.92 53.78 -24.09
CA ALA A 42 -20.09 52.61 -24.32
C ALA A 42 -19.48 52.17 -22.98
N THR A 43 -19.99 51.07 -22.43
CA THR A 43 -19.24 50.25 -21.49
C THR A 43 -17.91 49.92 -22.16
N PRO A 44 -16.75 50.12 -21.51
CA PRO A 44 -15.48 49.71 -22.09
C PRO A 44 -15.58 48.22 -22.42
N ALA A 45 -15.27 47.84 -23.67
CA ALA A 45 -15.12 46.44 -24.05
C ALA A 45 -14.12 45.77 -23.09
N PRO A 46 -14.33 44.50 -22.68
CA PRO A 46 -13.34 43.79 -21.86
C PRO A 46 -12.02 43.81 -22.61
N GLN A 47 -11.01 44.45 -22.01
CA GLN A 47 -9.65 44.48 -22.54
C GLN A 47 -9.16 43.04 -22.66
N GLY A 48 -8.57 42.72 -23.82
CA GLY A 48 -8.33 41.36 -24.30
C GLY A 48 -7.64 40.45 -23.29
N GLU A 49 -8.17 39.24 -23.15
CA GLU A 49 -7.57 38.15 -22.40
C GLU A 49 -6.12 37.92 -22.91
N THR A 50 -5.11 38.14 -22.06
CA THR A 50 -3.70 37.96 -22.43
C THR A 50 -3.32 36.48 -22.34
N ALA A 51 -2.25 36.07 -23.01
CA ALA A 51 -1.74 34.69 -22.92
C ALA A 51 -1.40 34.33 -21.47
N LEU A 52 -0.85 35.28 -20.70
CA LEU A 52 -0.56 35.13 -19.28
C LEU A 52 -1.85 34.83 -18.48
N ALA A 53 -2.91 35.60 -18.69
CA ALA A 53 -4.20 35.38 -17.99
C ALA A 53 -4.81 34.00 -18.32
N VAL A 54 -4.72 33.55 -19.58
CA VAL A 54 -5.16 32.20 -19.98
C VAL A 54 -4.32 31.12 -19.29
N ALA A 55 -2.99 31.30 -19.24
CA ALA A 55 -2.09 30.37 -18.56
C ALA A 55 -2.33 30.32 -17.04
N GLU A 56 -2.61 31.45 -16.39
CA GLU A 56 -2.95 31.51 -14.96
C GLU A 56 -4.24 30.75 -14.65
N ARG A 57 -5.26 30.87 -15.51
CA ARG A 57 -6.50 30.08 -15.41
C ARG A 57 -6.23 28.60 -15.59
N PHE A 58 -5.40 28.22 -16.56
CA PHE A 58 -5.01 26.83 -16.77
C PHE A 58 -4.24 26.27 -15.57
N ALA A 59 -3.28 27.02 -15.03
CA ALA A 59 -2.51 26.66 -13.85
C ALA A 59 -3.41 26.46 -12.61
N THR A 60 -4.38 27.36 -12.43
CA THR A 60 -5.37 27.27 -11.34
C THR A 60 -6.25 26.03 -11.49
N ALA A 61 -6.76 25.77 -12.70
CA ALA A 61 -7.57 24.59 -12.99
C ALA A 61 -6.76 23.30 -12.82
N TRP A 62 -5.50 23.28 -13.26
CA TRP A 62 -4.59 22.15 -13.06
C TRP A 62 -4.33 21.88 -11.57
N ALA A 63 -4.11 22.94 -10.78
CA ALA A 63 -3.96 22.83 -9.33
C ALA A 63 -5.22 22.28 -8.64
N ALA A 64 -6.40 22.64 -9.13
CA ALA A 64 -7.68 22.10 -8.66
C ALA A 64 -7.98 20.67 -9.18
N GLY A 65 -7.26 20.19 -10.20
CA GLY A 65 -7.58 18.95 -10.90
C GLY A 65 -8.81 19.04 -11.80
N ASP A 66 -9.22 20.25 -12.20
CA ASP A 66 -10.37 20.50 -13.08
C ASP A 66 -9.95 20.40 -14.55
N THR A 67 -9.93 19.17 -15.05
CA THR A 67 -9.52 18.88 -16.43
C THR A 67 -10.48 19.46 -17.47
N ASP A 68 -11.74 19.67 -17.12
CA ASP A 68 -12.73 20.26 -18.03
C ASP A 68 -12.44 21.75 -18.25
N ALA A 69 -12.17 22.49 -17.17
CA ALA A 69 -11.76 23.89 -17.24
C ALA A 69 -10.42 24.06 -17.97
N MET A 70 -9.47 23.14 -17.78
CA MET A 70 -8.21 23.11 -18.54
C MET A 70 -8.47 22.89 -20.04
N TYR A 71 -9.31 21.90 -20.37
CA TYR A 71 -9.61 21.52 -21.75
C TYR A 71 -10.33 22.64 -22.53
N ALA A 72 -11.18 23.41 -21.87
CA ALA A 72 -11.87 24.56 -22.46
C ALA A 72 -10.94 25.70 -22.92
N LEU A 73 -9.70 25.76 -22.40
CA LEU A 73 -8.71 26.78 -22.75
C LEU A 73 -7.81 26.37 -23.93
N LEU A 74 -7.94 25.14 -24.41
CA LEU A 74 -7.14 24.59 -25.51
C LEU A 74 -7.61 25.14 -26.86
N ASP A 75 -6.69 25.12 -27.83
CA ASP A 75 -7.03 25.46 -29.21
C ASP A 75 -7.83 24.34 -29.90
N SER A 76 -8.58 24.70 -30.94
CA SER A 76 -9.48 23.77 -31.62
C SER A 76 -8.76 22.60 -32.31
N ARG A 77 -7.51 22.78 -32.76
CA ARG A 77 -6.72 21.69 -33.35
C ARG A 77 -6.39 20.65 -32.31
N THR A 78 -5.97 21.08 -31.12
CA THR A 78 -5.73 20.19 -29.98
C THR A 78 -7.01 19.47 -29.58
N GLN A 79 -8.12 20.19 -29.40
CA GLN A 79 -9.42 19.60 -29.04
C GLN A 79 -9.96 18.61 -30.09
N THR A 80 -9.59 18.77 -31.35
CA THR A 80 -9.97 17.82 -32.42
C THR A 80 -9.09 16.57 -32.40
N ALA A 81 -7.80 16.72 -32.09
CA ALA A 81 -6.83 15.63 -32.10
C ALA A 81 -6.85 14.79 -30.82
N LEU A 82 -7.26 15.37 -29.69
CA LEU A 82 -7.28 14.75 -28.38
C LEU A 82 -8.65 14.96 -27.73
N PRO A 83 -9.50 13.92 -27.67
CA PRO A 83 -10.77 13.99 -26.96
C PRO A 83 -10.59 14.39 -25.49
N ALA A 84 -11.59 15.08 -24.92
CA ALA A 84 -11.56 15.52 -23.53
C ALA A 84 -11.33 14.37 -22.53
N SER A 85 -11.87 13.18 -22.82
CA SER A 85 -11.66 11.97 -22.00
C SER A 85 -10.19 11.55 -21.96
N ASP A 86 -9.50 11.63 -23.09
CA ASP A 86 -8.11 11.18 -23.23
C ASP A 86 -7.16 12.20 -22.61
N PHE A 87 -7.50 13.49 -22.73
CA PHE A 87 -6.83 14.56 -21.99
C PHE A 87 -6.96 14.35 -20.47
N ALA A 88 -8.18 14.12 -19.97
CA ALA A 88 -8.40 13.86 -18.55
C ALA A 88 -7.66 12.60 -18.07
N ALA A 89 -7.69 11.52 -18.87
CA ALA A 89 -6.96 10.29 -18.58
C ALA A 89 -5.44 10.52 -18.52
N ALA A 90 -4.87 11.33 -19.40
CA ALA A 90 -3.44 11.65 -19.38
C ALA A 90 -3.02 12.34 -18.07
N TYR A 91 -3.81 13.30 -17.58
CA TYR A 91 -3.54 13.95 -16.29
C TYR A 91 -3.80 13.02 -15.10
N ALA A 92 -4.81 12.13 -15.18
CA ALA A 92 -5.06 11.13 -14.16
C ALA A 92 -3.88 10.16 -14.04
N SER A 93 -3.41 9.58 -15.16
CA SER A 93 -2.24 8.71 -15.18
C SER A 93 -0.98 9.43 -14.71
N PHE A 94 -0.75 10.69 -15.11
CA PHE A 94 0.37 11.47 -14.59
C PHE A 94 0.32 11.60 -13.07
N ARG A 95 -0.86 11.91 -12.50
CA ARG A 95 -1.03 12.04 -11.06
C ARG A 95 -0.84 10.72 -10.32
N GLU A 96 -1.30 9.62 -10.89
CA GLU A 96 -1.18 8.29 -10.32
C GLU A 96 0.28 7.81 -10.33
N GLU A 97 0.95 7.88 -11.47
CA GLU A 97 2.34 7.42 -11.66
C GLU A 97 3.35 8.24 -10.82
N ALA A 98 3.15 9.56 -10.70
CA ALA A 98 3.94 10.40 -9.78
C ALA A 98 3.43 10.36 -8.33
N ALA A 99 2.36 9.62 -8.02
CA ALA A 99 1.72 9.58 -6.71
C ALA A 99 1.49 10.98 -6.10
N VAL A 100 0.93 11.89 -6.91
CA VAL A 100 0.79 13.32 -6.61
C VAL A 100 -0.21 13.57 -5.49
N THR A 101 0.24 14.25 -4.43
CA THR A 101 -0.58 14.67 -3.29
C THR A 101 -0.96 16.14 -3.34
N GLY A 102 -0.17 16.95 -4.06
CA GLY A 102 -0.46 18.35 -4.28
C GLY A 102 0.38 18.92 -5.41
N ILE A 103 -0.14 19.95 -6.06
CA ILE A 103 0.57 20.64 -7.13
C ILE A 103 0.40 22.15 -6.93
N ASP A 104 1.52 22.86 -6.93
CA ASP A 104 1.55 24.32 -6.95
C ASP A 104 2.11 24.73 -8.31
N VAL A 105 1.33 25.47 -9.09
CA VAL A 105 1.73 25.95 -10.43
C VAL A 105 1.72 27.46 -10.42
N SER A 106 2.88 28.07 -10.66
CA SER A 106 2.98 29.52 -10.85
C SER A 106 3.35 29.83 -12.30
N VAL A 107 2.93 30.99 -12.78
CA VAL A 107 3.10 31.38 -14.19
C VAL A 107 3.99 32.61 -14.25
N SER A 108 4.89 32.65 -15.22
CA SER A 108 5.71 33.82 -15.54
C SER A 108 5.79 34.04 -17.05
N GLY A 109 6.02 35.28 -17.47
CA GLY A 109 6.22 35.64 -18.88
C GLY A 109 5.61 37.01 -19.21
N GLU A 110 6.25 37.75 -20.12
CA GLU A 110 5.79 39.08 -20.55
C GLU A 110 5.03 39.05 -21.90
N GLY A 111 5.17 37.97 -22.68
CA GLY A 111 4.54 37.80 -23.98
C GLY A 111 4.18 36.34 -24.27
N ALA A 112 3.32 36.12 -25.28
CA ALA A 112 2.77 34.79 -25.60
C ALA A 112 3.81 33.73 -26.01
N GLN A 113 5.05 34.11 -26.32
CA GLN A 113 6.14 33.18 -26.66
C GLN A 113 7.00 32.77 -25.45
N ASP A 114 6.86 33.45 -24.32
CA ASP A 114 7.74 33.28 -23.14
C ASP A 114 6.98 32.79 -21.90
N VAL A 115 5.70 32.42 -22.05
CA VAL A 115 4.88 31.96 -20.92
C VAL A 115 5.39 30.62 -20.42
N THR A 116 5.76 30.57 -19.15
CA THR A 116 6.36 29.41 -18.50
C THR A 116 5.59 29.06 -17.23
N PHE A 117 5.26 27.79 -17.05
CA PHE A 117 4.84 27.23 -15.78
C PHE A 117 6.05 26.84 -14.95
N HIS A 118 6.09 27.30 -13.70
CA HIS A 118 6.97 26.78 -12.66
C HIS A 118 6.13 25.88 -11.77
N VAL A 119 6.39 24.58 -11.86
CA VAL A 119 5.61 23.54 -11.20
C VAL A 119 6.38 23.02 -10.00
N ARG A 120 5.70 22.98 -8.87
CA ARG A 120 6.16 22.31 -7.65
C ARG A 120 5.20 21.18 -7.33
N LEU A 121 5.63 19.97 -7.62
CA LEU A 121 4.85 18.74 -7.49
C LEU A 121 5.18 18.06 -6.16
N LYS A 122 4.22 18.02 -5.25
CA LYS A 122 4.31 17.26 -4.00
C LYS A 122 3.86 15.84 -4.28
N THR A 123 4.73 14.87 -4.01
CA THR A 123 4.45 13.44 -4.23
C THR A 123 4.47 12.67 -2.92
N SER A 124 3.82 11.50 -2.90
CA SER A 124 3.85 10.61 -1.74
C SER A 124 5.23 9.96 -1.55
N TYR A 125 5.90 9.57 -2.65
CA TYR A 125 7.05 8.67 -2.61
C TYR A 125 8.36 9.28 -3.15
N PHE A 126 8.26 10.28 -4.02
CA PHE A 126 9.38 10.85 -4.80
C PHE A 126 9.81 12.24 -4.30
N GLY A 127 9.36 12.64 -3.11
CA GLY A 127 9.64 13.97 -2.55
C GLY A 127 8.91 15.10 -3.27
N VAL A 128 9.54 16.29 -3.31
CA VAL A 128 9.02 17.45 -4.04
C VAL A 128 9.83 17.60 -5.33
N LEU A 129 9.16 17.57 -6.47
CA LEU A 129 9.77 17.76 -7.79
C LEU A 129 9.50 19.18 -8.26
N GLU A 130 10.54 19.89 -8.67
CA GLU A 130 10.45 21.26 -9.15
C GLU A 130 10.99 21.34 -10.57
N TYR A 131 10.19 21.86 -11.50
CA TYR A 131 10.55 21.99 -12.91
C TYR A 131 9.80 23.15 -13.56
N ALA A 132 10.33 23.58 -14.71
CA ALA A 132 9.71 24.60 -15.54
C ALA A 132 9.32 24.02 -16.91
N THR A 133 8.19 24.47 -17.46
CA THR A 133 7.75 24.08 -18.80
C THR A 133 7.09 25.23 -19.54
N VAL A 134 7.34 25.29 -20.85
CA VAL A 134 6.82 26.35 -21.71
C VAL A 134 5.37 26.05 -22.09
N VAL A 135 4.52 27.07 -22.07
CA VAL A 135 3.11 26.98 -22.44
C VAL A 135 2.95 27.44 -23.89
N PRO A 136 2.66 26.54 -24.85
CA PRO A 136 2.55 26.93 -26.25
C PRO A 136 1.21 27.63 -26.49
N PHE A 137 1.23 28.75 -27.21
CA PHE A 137 0.02 29.50 -27.60
C PHE A 137 -0.15 29.58 -29.11
N VAL A 138 -1.40 29.55 -29.55
CA VAL A 138 -1.80 29.93 -30.91
C VAL A 138 -2.59 31.23 -30.82
N SER A 139 -2.07 32.28 -31.45
CA SER A 139 -2.79 33.55 -31.61
C SER A 139 -3.67 33.50 -32.87
N LEU A 140 -4.98 33.67 -32.71
CA LEU A 140 -5.90 33.81 -33.84
C LEU A 140 -5.99 35.29 -34.23
N ARG A 141 -6.05 35.60 -35.54
CA ARG A 141 -6.02 36.98 -36.06
C ARG A 141 -7.13 37.90 -35.50
N GLU A 142 -8.21 37.33 -34.97
CA GLU A 142 -9.33 38.06 -34.33
C GLU A 142 -9.83 37.38 -33.04
N GLY A 143 -9.04 36.47 -32.45
CA GLY A 143 -9.47 35.65 -31.31
C GLY A 143 -8.54 35.73 -30.11
N PHE A 144 -9.06 35.39 -28.94
CA PHE A 144 -8.29 35.28 -27.71
C PHE A 144 -7.20 34.19 -27.83
N PRO A 145 -6.05 34.33 -27.16
CA PRO A 145 -5.01 33.32 -27.15
C PRO A 145 -5.55 31.99 -26.62
N ARG A 146 -5.16 30.89 -27.27
CA ARG A 146 -5.53 29.51 -26.87
C ARG A 146 -4.28 28.66 -26.75
N ILE A 147 -4.31 27.71 -25.82
CA ILE A 147 -3.17 26.84 -25.52
C ILE A 147 -3.10 25.71 -26.55
N ALA A 148 -1.95 25.59 -27.23
CA ALA A 148 -1.62 24.42 -28.04
C ALA A 148 -0.97 23.37 -27.15
N TRP A 149 -1.80 22.56 -26.51
CA TRP A 149 -1.32 21.64 -25.48
C TRP A 149 -0.43 20.54 -26.07
N THR A 150 0.59 20.20 -25.30
CA THR A 150 1.44 19.03 -25.53
C THR A 150 1.70 18.34 -24.18
N PRO A 151 2.05 17.04 -24.17
CA PRO A 151 2.41 16.35 -22.93
C PRO A 151 3.52 17.04 -22.12
N ALA A 152 4.39 17.80 -22.79
CA ALA A 152 5.46 18.57 -22.15
C ALA A 152 4.95 19.61 -21.14
N MET A 153 3.68 20.05 -21.26
CA MET A 153 3.05 20.92 -20.27
C MET A 153 2.83 20.23 -18.91
N MET A 154 2.74 18.90 -18.87
CA MET A 154 2.70 18.17 -17.60
C MET A 154 4.10 18.04 -17.00
N HIS A 155 5.10 17.72 -17.83
CA HIS A 155 6.52 17.67 -17.44
C HIS A 155 7.39 17.79 -18.71
N PRO A 156 8.48 18.57 -18.73
CA PRO A 156 9.24 18.89 -19.95
C PRO A 156 9.77 17.67 -20.70
N GLU A 157 10.07 16.58 -20.00
CA GLU A 157 10.55 15.32 -20.60
C GLU A 157 9.46 14.47 -21.28
N LEU A 158 8.18 14.82 -21.10
CA LEU A 158 7.05 14.14 -21.74
C LEU A 158 6.89 14.65 -23.18
N ALA A 159 7.32 13.84 -24.13
CA ALA A 159 7.02 14.00 -25.54
C ALA A 159 5.87 13.07 -25.97
N PRO A 160 5.23 13.28 -27.14
CA PRO A 160 4.28 12.31 -27.69
C PRO A 160 4.87 10.89 -27.71
N GLY A 161 4.13 9.92 -27.17
CA GLY A 161 4.56 8.52 -27.04
C GLY A 161 5.38 8.21 -25.79
N ARG A 162 5.82 9.23 -25.03
CA ARG A 162 6.44 9.03 -23.72
C ARG A 162 5.40 9.05 -22.60
N GLN A 163 5.69 8.30 -21.55
CA GLN A 163 4.83 8.18 -20.38
C GLN A 163 5.66 8.24 -19.11
N LEU A 164 5.06 8.73 -18.04
CA LEU A 164 5.64 8.67 -16.72
C LEU A 164 5.45 7.26 -16.15
N ARG A 165 6.46 6.73 -15.45
CA ARG A 165 6.39 5.45 -14.76
C ARG A 165 6.98 5.59 -13.36
N GLY A 166 6.15 5.34 -12.35
CA GLY A 166 6.57 5.22 -10.96
C GLY A 166 6.77 3.75 -10.59
N ASP A 167 7.91 3.44 -9.98
CA ASP A 167 8.22 2.11 -9.46
C ASP A 167 8.60 2.20 -7.97
N LEU A 168 7.98 1.33 -7.17
CA LEU A 168 8.28 1.18 -5.75
C LEU A 168 8.77 -0.24 -5.51
N ARG A 169 9.94 -0.35 -4.88
CA ARG A 169 10.56 -1.63 -4.57
C ARG A 169 10.70 -1.80 -3.07
N GLN A 170 9.83 -2.60 -2.48
CA GLN A 170 9.83 -2.87 -1.04
C GLN A 170 11.12 -3.54 -0.58
N GLY A 171 11.56 -3.14 0.62
CA GLY A 171 12.64 -3.75 1.41
C GLY A 171 12.48 -5.27 1.55
N GLN A 172 13.45 -6.08 1.12
CA GLN A 172 13.51 -7.47 1.56
C GLN A 172 14.01 -7.50 2.99
N ARG A 173 13.18 -8.00 3.90
CA ARG A 173 13.52 -8.08 5.31
C ARG A 173 14.61 -9.13 5.56
N GLY A 174 15.63 -8.76 6.32
CA GLY A 174 16.76 -9.62 6.70
C GLY A 174 16.33 -10.85 7.50
N THR A 175 17.14 -11.90 7.45
CA THR A 175 16.92 -13.18 8.12
C THR A 175 17.42 -13.13 9.56
N ILE A 176 16.69 -13.75 10.49
CA ILE A 176 17.16 -13.98 11.86
C ILE A 176 17.71 -15.40 11.93
N TYR A 177 18.98 -15.55 12.27
CA TYR A 177 19.66 -16.83 12.39
C TYR A 177 19.93 -17.20 13.85
N ASP A 178 19.89 -18.49 14.13
CA ASP A 178 20.43 -19.08 15.34
C ASP A 178 21.97 -19.07 15.31
N ARG A 179 22.60 -19.53 16.39
CA ARG A 179 24.06 -19.58 16.54
C ARG A 179 24.78 -20.52 15.56
N ASN A 180 24.05 -21.44 14.94
CA ASN A 180 24.55 -22.46 14.02
C ASN A 180 24.23 -22.11 12.55
N GLY A 181 23.51 -21.01 12.31
CA GLY A 181 23.09 -20.56 10.97
C GLY A 181 21.73 -21.08 10.53
N GLU A 182 20.95 -21.70 11.42
CA GLU A 182 19.58 -22.12 11.13
C GLU A 182 18.63 -20.92 11.18
N PRO A 183 17.72 -20.75 10.21
CA PRO A 183 16.80 -19.62 10.18
C PRO A 183 15.72 -19.75 11.26
N LEU A 184 15.62 -18.72 12.10
CA LEU A 184 14.56 -18.55 13.09
C LEU A 184 13.39 -17.73 12.52
N ALA A 185 13.66 -16.79 11.63
CA ALA A 185 12.68 -16.08 10.81
C ALA A 185 13.29 -15.68 9.47
N ILE A 186 12.62 -15.98 8.37
CA ILE A 186 13.14 -15.82 7.00
C ILE A 186 12.05 -15.39 6.03
N THR A 187 12.41 -14.64 5.00
CA THR A 187 11.48 -14.25 3.92
C THR A 187 11.64 -15.22 2.75
N LEU A 188 10.57 -15.94 2.39
CA LEU A 188 10.56 -16.97 1.34
C LEU A 188 9.43 -16.75 0.34
N ASP A 189 9.62 -17.22 -0.89
CA ASP A 189 8.52 -17.46 -1.83
C ASP A 189 7.76 -18.71 -1.41
N VAL A 190 6.64 -18.52 -0.72
CA VAL A 190 5.79 -19.62 -0.26
C VAL A 190 4.71 -19.91 -1.29
N ARG A 191 4.41 -21.20 -1.46
CA ARG A 191 3.30 -21.63 -2.31
C ARG A 191 2.00 -21.51 -1.53
N MET A 192 1.11 -20.66 -2.02
CA MET A 192 -0.22 -20.47 -1.46
C MET A 192 -1.22 -21.36 -2.18
N ILE A 193 -2.19 -21.85 -1.43
CA ILE A 193 -3.43 -22.42 -1.95
C ILE A 193 -4.61 -21.56 -1.51
N GLY A 194 -5.61 -21.47 -2.38
CA GLY A 194 -6.76 -20.64 -2.13
C GLY A 194 -7.82 -20.77 -3.23
N LEU A 195 -8.68 -19.76 -3.29
CA LEU A 195 -9.92 -19.79 -4.04
C LEU A 195 -10.04 -18.63 -5.04
N ASP A 196 -10.34 -18.95 -6.30
CA ASP A 196 -10.84 -18.05 -7.32
C ASP A 196 -12.35 -18.28 -7.49
N ARG A 197 -13.14 -17.40 -6.87
CA ARG A 197 -14.60 -17.51 -6.81
C ARG A 197 -15.26 -17.40 -8.18
N SER A 198 -14.62 -16.77 -9.16
CA SER A 198 -15.16 -16.63 -10.51
C SER A 198 -15.22 -17.95 -11.29
N ARG A 199 -14.54 -18.99 -10.79
CA ARG A 199 -14.49 -20.33 -11.38
C ARG A 199 -15.27 -21.37 -10.56
N VAL A 200 -15.97 -20.93 -9.51
CA VAL A 200 -16.81 -21.80 -8.67
C VAL A 200 -18.25 -21.72 -9.17
N PHE A 201 -18.82 -22.87 -9.51
CA PHE A 201 -20.23 -22.99 -9.93
C PHE A 201 -21.11 -23.65 -8.86
N ASP A 202 -20.51 -24.36 -7.91
CA ASP A 202 -21.16 -25.08 -6.82
C ASP A 202 -20.30 -24.92 -5.55
N GLU A 203 -20.75 -24.06 -4.64
CA GLU A 203 -20.04 -23.75 -3.40
C GLU A 203 -20.02 -24.93 -2.42
N GLU A 204 -21.05 -25.76 -2.39
CA GLU A 204 -21.15 -26.90 -1.47
C GLU A 204 -20.14 -27.98 -1.85
N THR A 205 -20.07 -28.32 -3.14
CA THR A 205 -19.10 -29.28 -3.66
C THR A 205 -17.66 -28.80 -3.43
N VAL A 206 -17.37 -27.53 -3.69
CA VAL A 206 -16.02 -26.96 -3.48
C VAL A 206 -15.68 -26.91 -1.99
N THR A 207 -16.61 -26.48 -1.13
CA THR A 207 -16.40 -26.47 0.32
C THR A 207 -16.06 -27.86 0.83
N THR A 208 -16.84 -28.87 0.45
CA THR A 208 -16.58 -30.27 0.83
C THR A 208 -15.18 -30.70 0.42
N ALA A 209 -14.76 -30.40 -0.81
CA ALA A 209 -13.44 -30.77 -1.30
C ALA A 209 -12.30 -30.08 -0.53
N PHE A 210 -12.42 -28.79 -0.22
CA PHE A 210 -11.42 -28.08 0.58
C PHE A 210 -11.36 -28.58 2.03
N VAL A 211 -12.51 -28.94 2.60
CA VAL A 211 -12.58 -29.55 3.94
C VAL A 211 -11.88 -30.91 3.95
N ASP A 212 -12.14 -31.77 2.96
CA ASP A 212 -11.46 -33.05 2.79
C ASP A 212 -9.93 -32.88 2.59
N PHE A 213 -9.51 -31.77 1.99
CA PHE A 213 -8.10 -31.45 1.80
C PHE A 213 -7.40 -30.94 3.09
N GLY A 214 -8.18 -30.51 4.09
CA GLY A 214 -7.71 -30.16 5.42
C GLY A 214 -8.03 -28.73 5.90
N PHE A 215 -8.89 -27.98 5.20
CA PHE A 215 -9.37 -26.68 5.65
C PHE A 215 -10.65 -26.79 6.50
N SER A 216 -10.98 -25.78 7.29
CA SER A 216 -12.24 -25.75 8.05
C SER A 216 -13.40 -25.23 7.20
N GLU A 217 -14.64 -25.64 7.54
CA GLU A 217 -15.84 -25.06 6.93
C GLU A 217 -15.92 -23.54 7.14
N GLU A 218 -15.44 -23.06 8.28
CA GLU A 218 -15.39 -21.63 8.61
C GLU A 218 -14.40 -20.87 7.72
N GLN A 219 -13.20 -21.43 7.48
CA GLN A 219 -12.23 -20.86 6.53
C GLN A 219 -12.84 -20.74 5.13
N MET A 220 -13.59 -21.76 4.69
CA MET A 220 -14.28 -21.71 3.40
C MET A 220 -15.41 -20.69 3.37
N ALA A 221 -16.24 -20.63 4.40
CA ALA A 221 -17.28 -19.62 4.51
C ALA A 221 -16.70 -18.19 4.48
N ALA A 222 -15.60 -17.95 5.19
CA ALA A 222 -14.88 -16.68 5.17
C ALA A 222 -14.29 -16.38 3.78
N ALA A 223 -13.76 -17.39 3.09
CA ALA A 223 -13.20 -17.24 1.75
C ALA A 223 -14.26 -16.84 0.72
N PHE A 224 -15.45 -17.45 0.77
CA PHE A 224 -16.58 -17.07 -0.08
C PHE A 224 -17.10 -15.66 0.24
N ALA A 225 -17.23 -15.34 1.54
CA ALA A 225 -17.68 -14.02 2.03
C ALA A 225 -16.64 -12.89 1.87
N SER A 226 -15.45 -13.18 1.33
CA SER A 226 -14.36 -12.20 1.19
C SER A 226 -14.80 -10.92 0.46
N PRO A 227 -14.42 -9.72 0.93
CA PRO A 227 -14.76 -8.45 0.29
C PRO A 227 -14.01 -8.21 -1.03
N LEU A 228 -13.04 -9.07 -1.36
CA LEU A 228 -12.28 -9.00 -2.60
C LEU A 228 -13.21 -9.13 -3.82
N GLY A 229 -12.75 -8.71 -5.00
CA GLY A 229 -13.49 -8.92 -6.25
C GLY A 229 -13.63 -10.42 -6.58
N GLN A 230 -14.66 -10.82 -7.33
CA GLN A 230 -14.89 -12.24 -7.63
C GLN A 230 -13.72 -12.93 -8.36
N ARG A 231 -12.95 -12.18 -9.17
CA ARG A 231 -11.78 -12.68 -9.91
C ARG A 231 -10.48 -12.61 -9.11
N GLN A 232 -10.50 -12.01 -7.92
CA GLN A 232 -9.32 -11.92 -7.07
C GLN A 232 -9.19 -13.22 -6.26
N ARG A 233 -7.95 -13.71 -6.17
CA ARG A 233 -7.63 -14.94 -5.42
C ARG A 233 -7.73 -14.66 -3.92
N VAL A 234 -8.42 -15.54 -3.21
CA VAL A 234 -8.54 -15.50 -1.76
C VAL A 234 -7.59 -16.55 -1.17
N PRO A 235 -6.54 -16.16 -0.41
CA PRO A 235 -5.63 -17.10 0.22
C PRO A 235 -6.34 -17.88 1.33
N LEU A 236 -6.12 -19.19 1.37
CA LEU A 236 -6.59 -20.07 2.46
C LEU A 236 -5.43 -20.57 3.32
N GLY A 237 -4.26 -20.83 2.73
CA GLY A 237 -3.10 -21.25 3.52
C GLY A 237 -1.84 -21.50 2.69
N VAL A 238 -0.75 -21.77 3.39
CA VAL A 238 0.54 -22.16 2.80
C VAL A 238 0.55 -23.66 2.54
N VAL A 239 1.04 -24.06 1.37
CA VAL A 239 1.29 -25.47 1.02
C VAL A 239 2.74 -25.80 1.37
N PRO A 240 2.99 -26.67 2.36
CA PRO A 240 4.35 -27.11 2.65
C PRO A 240 4.90 -27.96 1.50
N ASP A 241 6.22 -28.00 1.34
CA ASP A 241 6.89 -28.74 0.26
C ASP A 241 6.49 -30.21 0.20
N SER A 242 6.19 -30.83 1.34
CA SER A 242 5.73 -32.23 1.43
C SER A 242 4.34 -32.50 0.84
N ARG A 243 3.57 -31.46 0.52
CA ARG A 243 2.18 -31.54 0.03
C ARG A 243 2.01 -30.98 -1.38
N VAL A 244 3.09 -30.65 -2.07
CA VAL A 244 3.02 -29.94 -3.37
C VAL A 244 2.33 -30.78 -4.43
N GLU A 245 2.64 -32.07 -4.53
CA GLU A 245 2.00 -32.97 -5.49
C GLU A 245 0.52 -33.17 -5.19
N ASP A 246 0.13 -33.23 -3.92
CA ASP A 246 -1.26 -33.35 -3.50
C ASP A 246 -2.04 -32.07 -3.82
N ALA A 247 -1.45 -30.91 -3.55
CA ALA A 247 -2.04 -29.63 -3.85
C ALA A 247 -2.20 -29.39 -5.36
N ALA A 248 -1.23 -29.83 -6.17
CA ALA A 248 -1.31 -29.73 -7.62
C ALA A 248 -2.48 -30.56 -8.17
N ARG A 249 -2.61 -31.82 -7.73
CA ARG A 249 -3.74 -32.68 -8.10
C ARG A 249 -5.07 -32.11 -7.64
N PHE A 250 -5.11 -31.53 -6.43
CA PHE A 250 -6.30 -30.90 -5.89
C PHE A 250 -6.78 -29.72 -6.75
N VAL A 251 -5.86 -28.84 -7.15
CA VAL A 251 -6.17 -27.67 -8.00
C VAL A 251 -6.60 -28.05 -9.42
N GLU A 252 -6.11 -29.16 -9.95
CA GLU A 252 -6.61 -29.71 -11.21
C GLU A 252 -8.03 -30.27 -11.09
N ALA A 253 -8.36 -30.90 -9.96
CA ALA A 253 -9.62 -31.59 -9.74
C ALA A 253 -10.76 -30.66 -9.27
N VAL A 254 -10.47 -29.60 -8.52
CA VAL A 254 -11.46 -28.76 -7.84
C VAL A 254 -11.59 -27.41 -8.55
N PRO A 255 -12.74 -27.12 -9.19
CA PRO A 255 -12.98 -25.82 -9.80
C PRO A 255 -12.85 -24.66 -8.80
N GLY A 256 -12.12 -23.63 -9.19
CA GLY A 256 -11.86 -22.46 -8.34
C GLY A 256 -10.70 -22.63 -7.36
N ALA A 257 -10.22 -23.84 -7.09
CA ALA A 257 -8.97 -24.01 -6.36
C ALA A 257 -7.79 -23.51 -7.21
N VAL A 258 -6.85 -22.76 -6.62
CA VAL A 258 -5.71 -22.19 -7.32
C VAL A 258 -4.45 -22.22 -6.46
N LEU A 259 -3.29 -22.39 -7.12
CA LEU A 259 -1.96 -22.27 -6.53
C LEU A 259 -1.21 -21.09 -7.11
N TRP A 260 -0.48 -20.37 -6.27
CA TRP A 260 0.41 -19.30 -6.68
C TRP A 260 1.54 -19.12 -5.66
N PHE A 261 2.53 -18.29 -5.98
CA PHE A 261 3.59 -17.94 -5.04
C PHE A 261 3.36 -16.54 -4.48
N GLU A 262 3.68 -16.38 -3.20
CA GLU A 262 3.77 -15.09 -2.52
C GLU A 262 5.05 -15.03 -1.70
N VAL A 263 5.67 -13.85 -1.68
CA VAL A 263 6.76 -13.57 -0.75
C VAL A 263 6.17 -13.37 0.65
N ARG A 264 6.51 -14.24 1.60
CA ARG A 264 6.03 -14.17 2.99
C ARG A 264 7.17 -14.28 3.99
N ARG A 265 6.98 -13.66 5.15
CA ARG A 265 7.81 -13.93 6.33
C ARG A 265 7.36 -15.26 6.94
N VAL A 266 8.31 -16.16 7.17
CA VAL A 266 8.09 -17.51 7.70
C VAL A 266 8.92 -17.67 8.95
N HIS A 267 8.33 -18.28 9.97
CA HIS A 267 8.94 -18.62 11.26
C HIS A 267 9.04 -20.15 11.37
N PRO A 268 10.17 -20.76 10.98
CA PRO A 268 10.27 -22.22 10.83
C PRO A 268 10.06 -23.01 12.13
N LEU A 269 10.41 -22.42 13.28
CA LEU A 269 10.22 -23.05 14.59
C LEU A 269 8.83 -22.81 15.20
N GLY A 270 7.99 -21.98 14.55
CA GLY A 270 6.64 -21.67 14.99
C GLY A 270 6.56 -21.32 16.49
N PRO A 271 5.68 -21.98 17.27
CA PRO A 271 5.51 -21.74 18.70
C PRO A 271 6.77 -21.90 19.57
N ALA A 272 7.78 -22.64 19.11
CA ALA A 272 8.99 -22.87 19.89
C ALA A 272 9.90 -21.63 19.98
N ALA A 273 9.71 -20.62 19.13
CA ALA A 273 10.51 -19.40 19.14
C ALA A 273 9.66 -18.11 19.13
N ALA A 274 8.33 -18.24 19.21
CA ALA A 274 7.37 -17.16 18.97
C ALA A 274 7.63 -15.88 19.79
N HIS A 275 7.85 -15.98 21.11
CA HIS A 275 8.04 -14.80 21.96
C HIS A 275 9.41 -14.14 21.76
N VAL A 276 10.48 -14.94 21.67
CA VAL A 276 11.85 -14.40 21.57
C VAL A 276 12.13 -13.84 20.17
N VAL A 277 11.71 -14.53 19.12
CA VAL A 277 11.89 -14.06 17.74
C VAL A 277 10.86 -12.98 17.42
N GLY A 278 9.60 -13.22 17.79
CA GLY A 278 8.48 -12.35 17.47
C GLY A 278 7.91 -12.57 16.08
N TYR A 279 7.07 -11.65 15.65
CA TYR A 279 6.41 -11.63 14.34
C TYR A 279 6.33 -10.19 13.83
N THR A 280 5.94 -10.03 12.57
CA THR A 280 5.72 -8.73 11.95
C THR A 280 4.24 -8.44 11.72
N ARG A 281 3.91 -7.15 11.62
CA ARG A 281 2.60 -6.66 11.20
C ARG A 281 2.77 -5.56 10.16
N GLU A 282 1.73 -5.25 9.42
CA GLU A 282 1.74 -4.07 8.56
C GLU A 282 1.76 -2.78 9.40
N TYR A 283 2.40 -1.74 8.85
CA TYR A 283 2.25 -0.39 9.39
C TYR A 283 0.80 0.08 9.22
N THR A 284 0.26 0.78 10.23
CA THR A 284 -1.06 1.40 10.10
C THR A 284 -0.99 2.65 9.24
N ALA A 285 -2.14 3.13 8.76
CA ALA A 285 -2.20 4.36 7.96
C ALA A 285 -1.66 5.57 8.75
N GLU A 286 -1.95 5.62 10.04
CA GLU A 286 -1.47 6.67 10.96
C GLU A 286 0.05 6.60 11.11
N GLU A 287 0.63 5.41 11.32
CA GLU A 287 2.09 5.24 11.44
C GLU A 287 2.83 5.65 10.14
N ILE A 288 2.24 5.33 8.99
CA ILE A 288 2.77 5.73 7.68
C ILE A 288 2.75 7.26 7.53
N GLU A 289 1.68 7.91 7.98
CA GLU A 289 1.56 9.38 7.91
C GLU A 289 2.53 10.08 8.85
N GLU A 290 2.69 9.58 10.08
CA GLU A 290 3.62 10.13 11.07
C GLU A 290 5.09 10.00 10.63
N ARG A 291 5.46 8.86 10.04
CA ARG A 291 6.84 8.61 9.58
C ARG A 291 7.13 9.16 8.20
N GLY A 292 6.09 9.39 7.40
CA GLY A 292 6.18 9.89 6.03
C GLY A 292 6.10 8.77 4.99
N ARG A 293 5.17 8.95 4.03
CA ARG A 293 4.98 8.06 2.87
C ARG A 293 6.22 7.94 1.99
N ASN A 294 7.13 8.91 2.06
CA ASN A 294 8.39 8.86 1.36
C ASN A 294 9.36 7.84 1.98
N ILE A 295 9.12 7.30 3.18
CA ILE A 295 10.00 6.30 3.82
C ILE A 295 9.32 4.93 3.88
N ILE A 296 8.02 4.93 4.19
CA ILE A 296 7.21 3.72 4.41
C ILE A 296 6.02 3.76 3.47
N ILE A 297 5.76 2.64 2.80
CA ILE A 297 4.61 2.52 1.88
C ILE A 297 3.58 1.54 2.43
N PRO A 298 2.30 1.64 2.00
CA PRO A 298 1.29 0.64 2.35
C PRO A 298 1.76 -0.79 2.01
N GLY A 299 1.57 -1.72 2.95
CA GLY A 299 2.06 -3.10 2.84
C GLY A 299 3.47 -3.31 3.42
N ASP A 300 4.22 -2.25 3.74
CA ASP A 300 5.47 -2.42 4.49
C ASP A 300 5.17 -2.97 5.90
N ARG A 301 6.06 -3.85 6.38
CA ARG A 301 5.89 -4.55 7.66
C ARG A 301 6.90 -4.09 8.69
N VAL A 302 6.45 -4.03 9.94
CA VAL A 302 7.24 -3.70 11.13
C VAL A 302 7.24 -4.88 12.09
N GLY A 303 8.37 -5.11 12.75
CA GLY A 303 8.42 -6.07 13.85
C GLY A 303 7.51 -5.64 15.00
N ALA A 304 6.62 -6.54 15.42
CA ALA A 304 5.62 -6.26 16.45
C ALA A 304 6.17 -6.50 17.87
N VAL A 305 6.89 -7.61 18.06
CA VAL A 305 7.47 -8.04 19.34
C VAL A 305 8.82 -8.74 19.13
N GLY A 306 9.50 -9.12 20.21
CA GLY A 306 10.72 -9.93 20.17
C GLY A 306 11.88 -9.25 19.42
N ILE A 307 12.76 -10.08 18.86
CA ILE A 307 13.90 -9.64 18.02
C ILE A 307 13.40 -8.90 16.78
N GLU A 308 12.28 -9.31 16.18
CA GLU A 308 11.68 -8.62 15.03
C GLU A 308 11.45 -7.14 15.32
N ALA A 309 10.88 -6.79 16.48
CA ALA A 309 10.67 -5.41 16.89
C ALA A 309 11.99 -4.72 17.29
N ALA A 310 12.78 -5.37 18.15
CA ALA A 310 14.00 -4.79 18.69
C ALA A 310 15.05 -4.48 17.61
N MET A 311 15.11 -5.30 16.55
CA MET A 311 16.06 -5.18 15.45
C MET A 311 15.39 -4.68 14.16
N ASN A 312 14.18 -4.10 14.24
CA ASN A 312 13.46 -3.65 13.05
C ASN A 312 14.27 -2.67 12.18
N ALA A 313 15.06 -1.80 12.79
CA ALA A 313 15.88 -0.81 12.08
C ALA A 313 16.95 -1.44 11.17
N VAL A 314 17.45 -2.63 11.52
CA VAL A 314 18.41 -3.38 10.69
C VAL A 314 17.71 -4.40 9.79
N LEU A 315 16.65 -5.04 10.28
CA LEU A 315 15.92 -6.09 9.56
C LEU A 315 15.08 -5.53 8.41
N ALA A 316 14.41 -4.38 8.54
CA ALA A 316 13.41 -3.95 7.57
C ALA A 316 13.97 -3.55 6.19
N GLY A 317 15.23 -3.10 6.13
CA GLY A 317 15.77 -2.46 4.92
C GLY A 317 15.12 -1.10 4.64
N GLN A 318 15.26 -0.62 3.41
CA GLN A 318 14.67 0.62 2.93
C GLN A 318 14.02 0.43 1.56
N THR A 319 12.76 0.86 1.45
CA THR A 319 11.99 0.82 0.20
C THR A 319 12.59 1.78 -0.82
N GLY A 320 12.96 1.23 -1.98
CA GLY A 320 13.41 1.99 -3.14
C GLY A 320 12.23 2.64 -3.87
N ALA A 321 12.48 3.78 -4.50
CA ALA A 321 11.48 4.49 -5.28
C ALA A 321 12.15 5.10 -6.51
N ARG A 322 11.57 4.89 -7.69
CA ARG A 322 12.09 5.41 -8.94
C ARG A 322 10.96 6.02 -9.76
N LEU A 323 11.16 7.23 -10.24
CA LEU A 323 10.26 7.90 -11.17
C LEU A 323 11.03 8.18 -12.45
N GLU A 324 10.49 7.72 -13.58
CA GLU A 324 11.16 7.88 -14.86
C GLU A 324 10.17 8.13 -16.00
N VAL A 325 10.67 8.69 -17.09
CA VAL A 325 9.93 8.83 -18.34
C VAL A 325 10.37 7.73 -19.31
N VAL A 326 9.43 6.90 -19.75
CA VAL A 326 9.63 5.78 -20.68
C VAL A 326 9.02 6.08 -22.06
N GLY A 327 9.26 5.22 -23.05
CA GLY A 327 8.74 5.36 -24.43
C GLY A 327 9.71 5.97 -25.45
N GLY A 328 10.93 6.31 -25.01
CA GLY A 328 12.06 6.64 -25.88
C GLY A 328 13.03 5.46 -26.06
N SER A 329 14.21 5.72 -26.65
CA SER A 329 15.29 4.74 -26.73
C SER A 329 15.86 4.36 -25.36
N GLU A 330 15.86 5.30 -24.42
CA GLU A 330 16.31 5.10 -23.04
C GLU A 330 15.35 5.79 -22.06
N PRO A 331 15.12 5.22 -20.86
CA PRO A 331 14.37 5.87 -19.79
C PRO A 331 15.10 7.10 -19.25
N ILE A 332 14.36 8.17 -18.96
CA ILE A 332 14.90 9.37 -18.31
C ILE A 332 14.49 9.36 -16.85
N VAL A 333 15.46 9.23 -15.95
CA VAL A 333 15.20 9.19 -14.50
C VAL A 333 14.97 10.61 -13.97
N LEU A 334 13.80 10.83 -13.37
CA LEU A 334 13.42 12.09 -12.73
C LEU A 334 13.69 12.08 -11.23
N PHE A 335 13.55 10.91 -10.61
CA PHE A 335 13.86 10.68 -9.20
C PHE A 335 14.32 9.24 -9.01
N GLU A 336 15.31 9.05 -8.14
CA GLU A 336 15.73 7.73 -7.71
C GLU A 336 16.17 7.74 -6.25
N ARG A 337 15.57 6.85 -5.47
CA ARG A 337 16.08 6.39 -4.20
C ARG A 337 16.36 4.90 -4.32
N ALA A 338 17.62 4.54 -4.16
CA ALA A 338 18.03 3.15 -4.20
C ALA A 338 17.36 2.33 -3.10
N TYR A 339 16.94 1.12 -3.47
CA TYR A 339 16.50 0.09 -2.55
C TYR A 339 17.69 -0.39 -1.70
N VAL A 340 17.46 -0.58 -0.39
CA VAL A 340 18.45 -1.16 0.53
C VAL A 340 17.85 -2.42 1.17
N PRO A 341 18.44 -3.62 0.96
CA PRO A 341 17.96 -4.81 1.64
C PRO A 341 18.17 -4.72 3.15
N GLY A 342 17.31 -5.41 3.90
CA GLY A 342 17.53 -5.65 5.32
C GLY A 342 18.81 -6.44 5.56
N GLN A 343 19.39 -6.24 6.74
CA GLN A 343 20.57 -6.98 7.19
C GLN A 343 20.15 -8.14 8.08
N ASP A 344 20.87 -9.25 7.93
CA ASP A 344 20.64 -10.43 8.75
C ASP A 344 21.09 -10.21 10.20
N VAL A 345 20.41 -10.87 11.13
CA VAL A 345 20.70 -10.84 12.57
C VAL A 345 21.10 -12.24 13.01
N HIS A 346 22.35 -12.40 13.45
CA HIS A 346 22.81 -13.64 14.08
C HIS A 346 22.66 -13.57 15.59
N THR A 347 21.99 -14.56 16.16
CA THR A 347 21.70 -14.64 17.59
C THR A 347 22.58 -15.67 18.29
N THR A 348 22.55 -15.68 19.62
CA THR A 348 23.16 -16.76 20.42
C THR A 348 22.23 -17.95 20.64
N LEU A 349 20.96 -17.82 20.21
CA LEU A 349 19.94 -18.85 20.40
C LEU A 349 20.33 -20.11 19.63
N ASP A 350 19.90 -21.26 20.14
CA ASP A 350 20.10 -22.55 19.50
C ASP A 350 18.73 -23.15 19.20
N ALA A 351 18.47 -23.43 17.92
CA ALA A 351 17.17 -23.94 17.46
C ALA A 351 16.77 -25.24 18.18
N SER A 352 17.73 -26.14 18.42
CA SER A 352 17.48 -27.41 19.10
C SER A 352 17.12 -27.20 20.57
N MET A 353 17.75 -26.23 21.24
CA MET A 353 17.43 -25.89 22.63
C MET A 353 16.08 -25.18 22.75
N LEU A 354 15.73 -24.30 21.80
CA LEU A 354 14.40 -23.68 21.74
C LEU A 354 13.30 -24.75 21.60
N GLN A 355 13.49 -25.72 20.71
CA GLN A 355 12.54 -26.84 20.54
C GLN A 355 12.46 -27.73 21.77
N ALA A 356 13.59 -28.09 22.38
CA ALA A 356 13.62 -28.93 23.57
C ALA A 356 12.97 -28.23 24.78
N ALA A 357 13.25 -26.94 24.98
CA ALA A 357 12.64 -26.15 26.04
C ALA A 357 11.13 -25.98 25.82
N HIS A 358 10.69 -25.74 24.58
CA HIS A 358 9.27 -25.70 24.24
C HIS A 358 8.57 -27.02 24.54
N ALA A 359 9.14 -28.16 24.12
CA ALA A 359 8.60 -29.48 24.41
C ALA A 359 8.54 -29.77 25.92
N GLY A 360 9.55 -29.35 26.69
CA GLY A 360 9.59 -29.48 28.14
C GLY A 360 8.55 -28.64 28.89
N LEU A 361 8.08 -27.55 28.28
CA LEU A 361 7.04 -26.68 28.82
C LEU A 361 5.62 -27.06 28.36
N ALA A 362 5.48 -28.07 27.49
CA ALA A 362 4.18 -28.45 26.93
C ALA A 362 3.14 -28.75 28.02
N GLY A 363 1.97 -28.10 27.94
CA GLY A 363 0.90 -28.22 28.92
C GLY A 363 1.15 -27.52 30.26
N LEU A 364 2.27 -26.80 30.40
CA LEU A 364 2.62 -26.04 31.60
C LEU A 364 2.53 -24.54 31.32
N ARG A 365 2.20 -23.78 32.37
CA ARG A 365 2.26 -22.32 32.35
C ARG A 365 3.56 -21.86 33.01
N GLY A 366 4.47 -21.27 32.25
CA GLY A 366 5.78 -20.88 32.77
C GLY A 366 6.73 -20.39 31.69
N ALA A 367 8.01 -20.33 32.05
CA ALA A 367 9.09 -19.93 31.15
C ALA A 367 10.33 -20.81 31.38
N ALA A 368 11.15 -20.94 30.35
CA ALA A 368 12.45 -21.59 30.43
C ALA A 368 13.51 -20.67 29.79
N VAL A 369 14.62 -20.50 30.49
CA VAL A 369 15.78 -19.74 30.02
C VAL A 369 17.01 -20.63 30.17
N VAL A 370 17.74 -20.81 29.07
CA VAL A 370 18.98 -21.60 29.04
C VAL A 370 20.13 -20.66 28.73
N ILE A 371 21.14 -20.64 29.60
CA ILE A 371 22.30 -19.75 29.48
C ILE A 371 23.57 -20.59 29.52
N ASP A 372 24.55 -20.28 28.67
CA ASP A 372 25.92 -20.77 28.84
C ASP A 372 26.64 -19.87 29.88
N PRO A 373 26.92 -20.36 31.10
CA PRO A 373 27.51 -19.54 32.16
C PRO A 373 28.96 -19.11 31.87
N ARG A 374 29.61 -19.69 30.85
CA ARG A 374 30.99 -19.37 30.48
C ARG A 374 31.05 -18.14 29.58
N THR A 375 30.01 -17.91 28.78
CA THR A 375 29.95 -16.83 27.77
C THR A 375 28.81 -15.85 28.01
N ASN A 376 27.90 -16.16 28.94
CA ASN A 376 26.63 -15.48 29.16
C ASN A 376 25.69 -15.52 27.93
N ALA A 377 25.94 -16.42 26.97
CA ALA A 377 25.09 -16.60 25.81
C ALA A 377 23.71 -17.16 26.22
N ILE A 378 22.64 -16.52 25.78
CA ILE A 378 21.28 -17.06 25.91
C ILE A 378 21.07 -18.06 24.77
N LEU A 379 20.89 -19.32 25.10
CA LEU A 379 20.73 -20.42 24.14
C LEU A 379 19.26 -20.73 23.87
N ALA A 380 18.39 -20.53 24.85
CA ALA A 380 16.95 -20.68 24.68
C ALA A 380 16.22 -19.70 25.59
N LEU A 381 15.12 -19.15 25.09
CA LEU A 381 14.23 -18.28 25.86
C LEU A 381 12.79 -18.56 25.40
N ASN A 382 12.06 -19.26 26.24
CA ASN A 382 10.74 -19.81 25.91
C ASN A 382 9.71 -19.38 26.95
N SER A 383 8.51 -19.07 26.49
CA SER A 383 7.32 -18.84 27.32
C SER A 383 6.24 -19.85 26.93
N SER A 384 5.44 -20.27 27.90
CA SER A 384 4.34 -21.22 27.71
C SER A 384 3.10 -20.80 28.53
N PRO A 385 1.87 -20.92 27.98
CA PRO A 385 1.57 -21.31 26.59
C PRO A 385 2.13 -20.36 25.53
N SER A 386 2.28 -20.87 24.32
CA SER A 386 2.82 -20.13 23.16
C SER A 386 1.77 -20.02 22.05
N PHE A 387 2.13 -19.35 20.96
CA PHE A 387 1.27 -19.10 19.80
C PHE A 387 2.06 -19.36 18.51
N ASP A 388 1.38 -19.58 17.38
CA ASP A 388 2.05 -19.67 16.09
C ASP A 388 2.24 -18.26 15.49
N PRO A 389 3.49 -17.76 15.37
CA PRO A 389 3.74 -16.44 14.78
C PRO A 389 3.36 -16.37 13.30
N ASN A 390 3.30 -17.49 12.57
CA ASN A 390 2.91 -17.50 11.16
C ASN A 390 1.44 -17.08 10.95
N ALA A 391 0.57 -17.25 11.95
CA ALA A 391 -0.81 -16.77 11.90
C ALA A 391 -0.88 -15.24 11.74
N PHE A 392 0.03 -14.49 12.38
CA PHE A 392 0.13 -13.04 12.22
C PHE A 392 0.68 -12.63 10.84
N GLU A 393 1.58 -13.45 10.28
CA GLU A 393 2.13 -13.20 8.94
C GLU A 393 1.10 -13.43 7.83
N LEU A 394 0.19 -14.39 8.05
CA LEU A 394 -0.93 -14.69 7.14
C LEU A 394 -2.14 -13.79 7.37
N GLY A 395 -2.29 -13.19 8.55
CA GLY A 395 -3.49 -12.47 8.95
C GLY A 395 -4.68 -13.40 9.22
N ASP A 396 -4.40 -14.65 9.64
CA ASP A 396 -5.40 -15.68 9.91
C ASP A 396 -6.22 -15.30 11.15
N GLN A 397 -7.37 -14.65 10.93
CA GLN A 397 -8.23 -14.15 12.00
C GLN A 397 -8.72 -15.27 12.93
N GLN A 398 -8.90 -16.49 12.41
CA GLN A 398 -9.37 -17.62 13.20
C GLN A 398 -8.28 -18.06 14.17
N ALA A 399 -7.07 -18.34 13.67
CA ALA A 399 -5.94 -18.69 14.51
C ALA A 399 -5.61 -17.58 15.52
N LEU A 400 -5.69 -16.32 15.11
CA LEU A 400 -5.48 -15.18 15.99
C LEU A 400 -6.51 -15.11 17.12
N ALA A 401 -7.78 -15.44 16.86
CA ALA A 401 -8.84 -15.46 17.86
C ALA A 401 -8.59 -16.51 18.96
N GLU A 402 -7.89 -17.61 18.66
CA GLU A 402 -7.51 -18.62 19.66
C GLU A 402 -6.47 -18.09 20.66
N PHE A 403 -5.69 -17.09 20.27
CA PHE A 403 -4.68 -16.46 21.11
C PHE A 403 -5.24 -15.24 21.85
N THR A 404 -6.07 -14.44 21.18
CA THR A 404 -6.67 -13.23 21.75
C THR A 404 -7.92 -13.56 22.57
N GLY A 405 -7.82 -13.45 23.90
CA GLY A 405 -8.94 -13.76 24.81
C GLY A 405 -8.86 -15.15 25.46
N ASN A 406 -7.79 -15.88 25.21
CA ASN A 406 -7.48 -17.11 25.92
C ASN A 406 -7.12 -16.82 27.39
N ALA A 407 -7.73 -17.57 28.31
CA ALA A 407 -7.52 -17.40 29.76
C ALA A 407 -6.07 -17.67 30.20
N ASP A 408 -5.33 -18.49 29.45
CA ASP A 408 -3.93 -18.80 29.72
C ASP A 408 -2.95 -17.79 29.12
N ASP A 409 -3.45 -16.79 28.39
CA ASP A 409 -2.68 -15.64 27.90
C ASP A 409 -1.39 -16.05 27.16
N PRO A 410 -1.50 -16.74 26.00
CA PRO A 410 -0.37 -17.28 25.25
C PRO A 410 0.52 -16.20 24.62
N LEU A 411 -0.02 -15.00 24.39
CA LEU A 411 0.74 -13.88 23.80
C LEU A 411 1.73 -13.24 24.79
N ASN A 412 1.58 -13.52 26.08
CA ASN A 412 2.42 -12.95 27.12
C ASN A 412 3.78 -13.65 27.21
N ASP A 413 4.84 -12.86 27.07
CA ASP A 413 6.22 -13.32 27.27
C ASP A 413 6.56 -13.38 28.76
N ARG A 414 6.38 -14.58 29.33
CA ARG A 414 6.70 -14.87 30.73
C ARG A 414 8.20 -14.86 30.99
N ALA A 415 9.04 -15.09 29.97
CA ALA A 415 10.48 -15.15 30.18
C ALA A 415 11.11 -13.76 30.40
N THR A 416 10.57 -12.72 29.78
CA THR A 416 11.13 -11.35 29.86
C THR A 416 10.24 -10.33 30.59
N HIS A 417 8.91 -10.47 30.52
CA HIS A 417 7.98 -9.49 31.10
C HIS A 417 7.43 -9.91 32.49
N GLY A 418 7.67 -11.15 32.90
CA GLY A 418 7.15 -11.69 34.15
C GLY A 418 7.97 -11.30 35.38
N LEU A 419 7.37 -10.58 36.32
CA LEU A 419 7.91 -10.39 37.68
C LEU A 419 7.41 -11.51 38.59
N TYR A 420 8.15 -12.60 38.64
CA TYR A 420 7.81 -13.77 39.48
C TYR A 420 8.62 -13.80 40.78
N SER A 421 8.03 -14.40 41.81
CA SER A 421 8.79 -14.77 43.01
C SER A 421 9.83 -15.81 42.63
N ALA A 422 11.10 -15.55 42.95
CA ALA A 422 12.20 -16.49 42.71
C ALA A 422 12.02 -17.82 43.47
N GLY A 423 11.21 -17.84 44.53
CA GLY A 423 10.92 -19.06 45.28
C GLY A 423 12.18 -19.73 45.83
N SER A 424 12.26 -21.06 45.74
CA SER A 424 13.39 -21.80 46.32
C SER A 424 14.72 -21.61 45.59
N THR A 425 14.75 -21.11 44.36
CA THR A 425 16.02 -20.87 43.65
C THR A 425 16.82 -19.74 44.31
N PHE A 426 16.15 -18.80 44.98
CA PHE A 426 16.79 -17.69 45.70
C PHE A 426 17.57 -18.13 46.94
N LYS A 427 17.34 -19.36 47.45
CA LYS A 427 18.08 -19.89 48.61
C LYS A 427 19.60 -19.92 48.35
N LEU A 428 20.02 -20.10 47.10
CA LEU A 428 21.44 -20.03 46.72
C LEU A 428 22.03 -18.63 46.94
N VAL A 429 21.24 -17.59 46.67
CA VAL A 429 21.65 -16.19 46.87
C VAL A 429 21.69 -15.85 48.36
N THR A 430 20.67 -16.25 49.13
CA THR A 430 20.65 -16.02 50.59
C THR A 430 21.77 -16.77 51.32
N GLY A 431 22.23 -17.89 50.78
CA GLY A 431 23.32 -18.68 51.35
C GLY A 431 24.73 -18.23 50.95
N ALA A 432 24.87 -17.40 49.92
CA ALA A 432 26.13 -16.83 49.45
C ALA A 432 26.47 -15.55 50.23
#